data_AF-A0A2X2YQ64-F1
#
_entry.id   AF-A0A2X2YQ64-F1
#
_cell.length_a   1.000
_cell.length_b   1.000
_cell.length_c   1.000
_cell.angle_alpha   90.00
_cell.angle_beta   90.00
_cell.angle_gamma   90.00
#
_symmetry.space_group_name_H-M   'P 1'
#
loop_
_entity.id
_entity.type
_entity.pdbx_description
1 polymer ?
#
loop_
_entity_poly.entity_id
_entity_poly.type
_entity_poly.pdbx_seq_one_letter_code
_entity_poly.pdbx_strand_id
1 'polypeptide(L)'
;MSISLSAPEGATNSQAFFMTTETRSLYSQLPAIDRLLRDSTFLSLRDTHGHTRVVDLLRQMLDEAREAIRDTQALPAWCENWAQEVNIRLAKEAQSALRPVINLTGTVLHTNLGRAQQAEEAIDAVTQAMRAPVTLEYDLDGAGRGHRDRALADLLCRITGAEDACIVNNNAAAVLLMLAATANGKEVVVSRGELVEIGGAFRIPDVMRQAGCTLHEVGTTNRTHAKDYRQAVNENTGLLMKVHTSNYSIEGFTKAVDEAELAAIGLELDIPGGGGSGQRFAGWISVSTACRKNRCRSS
;
A
#
# COMPACT_ATOMS: atom_id res chain seq x y z
N MET A 1 76.30 -2.62 20.99
CA MET A 1 76.42 -3.89 20.26
C MET A 1 75.79 -3.71 18.89
N SER A 2 76.65 -3.71 17.88
CA SER A 2 76.42 -3.78 16.42
C SER A 2 75.61 -5.06 16.06
N ILE A 3 74.87 -5.25 14.96
CA ILE A 3 75.16 -5.24 13.49
C ILE A 3 73.75 -5.41 12.80
N SER A 4 73.24 -4.54 11.92
CA SER A 4 73.28 -4.50 10.42
C SER A 4 72.60 -5.64 9.62
N LEU A 5 71.98 -5.23 8.48
CA LEU A 5 71.48 -5.98 7.29
C LEU A 5 70.03 -6.50 7.36
N SER A 6 69.15 -6.43 6.35
CA SER A 6 69.21 -6.07 4.92
C SER A 6 67.76 -6.01 4.38
N ALA A 7 67.49 -5.23 3.34
CA ALA A 7 66.20 -5.20 2.63
C ALA A 7 65.92 -6.54 1.90
N PRO A 8 64.64 -6.87 1.62
CA PRO A 8 64.30 -7.69 0.47
C PRO A 8 63.55 -6.89 -0.59
N GLU A 9 63.96 -7.17 -1.81
CA GLU A 9 63.50 -6.63 -3.09
C GLU A 9 62.08 -7.10 -3.45
N GLY A 10 61.55 -6.47 -4.49
CA GLY A 10 60.16 -6.54 -4.92
C GLY A 10 59.60 -7.95 -5.15
N ALA A 11 58.35 -8.11 -4.75
CA ALA A 11 57.45 -9.12 -5.27
C ALA A 11 56.32 -8.38 -6.02
N THR A 12 56.58 -8.06 -7.29
CA THR A 12 55.55 -7.60 -8.22
C THR A 12 54.56 -8.71 -8.47
N ASN A 13 53.44 -8.60 -7.75
CA ASN A 13 52.07 -8.86 -8.20
C ASN A 13 51.96 -9.34 -9.66
N SER A 14 51.86 -10.66 -9.86
CA SER A 14 51.47 -11.26 -11.13
C SER A 14 50.98 -12.69 -10.91
N GLN A 15 49.84 -12.83 -10.21
CA GLN A 15 48.99 -14.00 -10.37
C GLN A 15 48.26 -13.89 -11.71
N ALA A 16 48.99 -14.21 -12.78
CA ALA A 16 48.37 -14.56 -14.05
C ALA A 16 47.62 -15.88 -13.82
N PHE A 17 46.30 -15.79 -13.85
CA PHE A 17 45.37 -16.91 -13.79
C PHE A 17 45.68 -17.84 -14.97
N PHE A 18 46.41 -18.94 -14.72
CA PHE A 18 46.62 -19.98 -15.73
C PHE A 18 45.26 -20.64 -16.01
N MET A 19 44.57 -20.17 -17.06
CA MET A 19 43.42 -20.90 -17.62
C MET A 19 43.91 -22.29 -18.02
N THR A 20 43.38 -23.34 -17.37
CA THR A 20 43.68 -24.71 -17.76
C THR A 20 43.04 -24.99 -19.12
N THR A 21 43.62 -25.90 -19.90
CA THR A 21 43.09 -26.31 -21.22
C THR A 21 41.64 -26.80 -21.13
N GLU A 22 41.26 -27.37 -19.98
CA GLU A 22 39.89 -27.78 -19.65
C GLU A 22 38.95 -26.58 -19.52
N THR A 23 39.35 -25.51 -18.82
CA THR A 23 38.57 -24.27 -18.73
C THR A 23 38.29 -23.67 -20.11
N ARG A 24 39.30 -23.65 -20.99
CA ARG A 24 39.17 -23.13 -22.37
C ARG A 24 38.20 -23.96 -23.22
N SER A 25 38.15 -25.29 -22.98
CA SER A 25 37.18 -26.19 -23.60
C SER A 25 35.74 -25.85 -23.19
N LEU A 26 35.50 -25.53 -21.92
CA LEU A 26 34.17 -25.18 -21.42
C LEU A 26 33.63 -23.88 -22.01
N TYR A 27 34.45 -22.82 -22.11
CA TYR A 27 34.02 -21.56 -22.74
C TYR A 27 33.66 -21.72 -24.22
N SER A 28 34.31 -22.64 -24.92
CA SER A 28 34.03 -22.91 -26.34
C SER A 28 32.69 -23.62 -26.60
N GLN A 29 32.11 -24.22 -25.55
CA GLN A 29 30.81 -24.90 -25.61
C GLN A 29 29.62 -23.93 -25.51
N LEU A 30 29.84 -22.67 -25.10
CA LEU A 30 28.78 -21.67 -25.03
C LEU A 30 28.36 -21.24 -26.45
N PRO A 31 27.05 -21.33 -26.80
CA PRO A 31 26.58 -20.98 -28.12
C PRO A 31 26.56 -19.46 -28.35
N ALA A 32 26.78 -19.04 -29.60
CA ALA A 32 26.46 -17.68 -30.00
C ALA A 32 24.94 -17.45 -29.95
N ILE A 33 24.51 -16.29 -29.47
CA ILE A 33 23.08 -15.93 -29.38
C ILE A 33 22.41 -16.03 -30.76
N ASP A 34 23.07 -15.57 -31.83
CA ASP A 34 22.54 -15.68 -33.20
C ASP A 34 22.30 -17.13 -33.64
N ARG A 35 23.06 -18.09 -33.11
CA ARG A 35 22.84 -19.52 -33.38
C ARG A 35 21.59 -20.01 -32.66
N LEU A 36 21.40 -19.63 -31.40
CA LEU A 36 20.21 -19.97 -30.63
C LEU A 36 18.95 -19.37 -31.28
N LEU A 37 19.01 -18.11 -31.71
CA LEU A 37 17.86 -17.42 -32.32
C LEU A 37 17.41 -17.97 -33.68
N ARG A 38 18.25 -18.77 -34.35
CA ARG A 38 17.93 -19.46 -35.61
C ARG A 38 17.28 -20.82 -35.39
N ASP A 39 17.32 -21.35 -34.18
CA ASP A 39 16.65 -22.60 -33.85
C ASP A 39 15.13 -22.39 -33.79
N SER A 40 14.39 -23.31 -34.40
CA SER A 40 12.93 -23.33 -34.43
C SER A 40 12.28 -23.23 -33.04
N THR A 41 12.92 -23.75 -32.00
CA THR A 41 12.42 -23.69 -30.61
C THR A 41 12.35 -22.25 -30.08
N PHE A 42 13.27 -21.38 -30.51
CA PHE A 42 13.29 -19.96 -30.14
C PHE A 42 12.33 -19.10 -30.96
N LEU A 43 11.81 -19.59 -32.10
CA LEU A 43 10.78 -18.88 -32.87
C LEU A 43 9.50 -18.74 -32.02
N SER A 44 9.01 -19.84 -31.45
CA SER A 44 7.81 -19.82 -30.59
C SER A 44 7.97 -18.92 -29.35
N LEU A 45 9.18 -18.92 -28.76
CA LEU A 45 9.49 -18.07 -27.60
C LEU A 45 9.47 -16.59 -27.96
N ARG A 46 9.98 -16.23 -29.15
CA ARG A 46 9.97 -14.86 -29.65
C ARG A 46 8.58 -14.37 -30.03
N ASP A 47 7.76 -15.23 -30.61
CA ASP A 47 6.37 -14.88 -30.97
C ASP A 47 5.53 -14.63 -29.72
N THR A 48 5.80 -15.37 -28.64
CA THR A 48 5.04 -15.26 -27.38
C THR A 48 5.54 -14.12 -26.49
N HIS A 49 6.85 -13.94 -26.36
CA HIS A 49 7.45 -13.03 -25.38
C HIS A 49 8.11 -11.78 -25.97
N GLY A 50 8.19 -11.70 -27.30
CA GLY A 50 8.87 -10.62 -28.03
C GLY A 50 10.38 -10.84 -28.16
N HIS A 51 10.92 -10.39 -29.29
CA HIS A 51 12.33 -10.59 -29.63
C HIS A 51 13.30 -9.98 -28.61
N THR A 52 13.11 -8.72 -28.24
CA THR A 52 14.00 -7.98 -27.31
C THR A 52 14.17 -8.73 -25.99
N ARG A 53 13.05 -9.18 -25.41
CA ARG A 53 13.05 -9.87 -24.12
C ARG A 53 13.81 -11.19 -24.15
N VAL A 54 13.64 -11.97 -25.22
CA VAL A 54 14.35 -13.25 -25.38
C VAL A 54 15.86 -13.00 -25.54
N VAL A 55 16.26 -11.99 -26.30
CA VAL A 55 17.68 -11.65 -26.51
C VAL A 55 18.33 -11.18 -25.21
N ASP A 56 17.67 -10.32 -24.45
CA ASP A 56 18.22 -9.80 -23.20
C ASP A 56 18.40 -10.90 -22.16
N LEU A 57 17.43 -11.82 -22.05
CA LEU A 57 17.55 -13.00 -21.17
C LEU A 57 18.68 -13.93 -21.62
N LEU A 58 18.83 -14.17 -22.92
CA LEU A 58 19.93 -14.99 -23.46
C LEU A 58 21.31 -14.38 -23.17
N ARG A 59 21.44 -13.05 -23.23
CA ARG A 59 22.66 -12.33 -22.84
C ARG A 59 22.97 -12.52 -21.36
N GLN A 60 21.97 -12.32 -20.51
CA GLN A 60 22.11 -12.53 -19.07
C GLN A 60 22.53 -13.97 -18.76
N MET A 61 21.87 -14.97 -19.35
CA MET A 61 22.23 -16.37 -19.17
C MET A 61 23.65 -16.66 -19.68
N LEU A 62 24.07 -16.06 -20.80
CA LEU A 62 25.44 -16.23 -21.29
C LEU A 62 26.47 -15.68 -20.31
N ASP A 63 26.19 -14.54 -19.68
CA ASP A 63 27.07 -13.98 -18.66
C ASP A 63 27.07 -14.83 -17.39
N GLU A 64 25.92 -15.32 -16.93
CA GLU A 64 25.83 -16.28 -15.81
C GLU A 64 26.62 -17.56 -16.07
N ALA A 65 26.57 -18.11 -17.29
CA ALA A 65 27.36 -19.28 -17.66
C ALA A 65 28.86 -18.99 -17.61
N ARG A 66 29.29 -17.81 -18.08
CA ARG A 66 30.71 -17.40 -18.02
C ARG A 66 31.19 -17.28 -16.57
N GLU A 67 30.36 -16.69 -15.69
CA GLU A 67 30.66 -16.60 -14.26
C GLU A 67 30.75 -17.99 -13.61
N ALA A 68 29.80 -18.88 -13.90
CA ALA A 68 29.81 -20.24 -13.38
C ALA A 68 31.04 -21.03 -13.82
N ILE A 69 31.46 -20.93 -15.09
CA ILE A 69 32.69 -21.59 -15.57
C ILE A 69 33.92 -21.04 -14.85
N ARG A 70 33.99 -19.72 -14.66
CA ARG A 70 35.10 -19.09 -13.92
C ARG A 70 35.20 -19.61 -12.49
N ASP A 71 34.07 -19.67 -11.79
CA ASP A 71 34.04 -19.89 -10.34
C ASP A 71 34.05 -21.38 -9.98
N THR A 72 33.38 -22.22 -10.78
CA THR A 72 33.17 -23.65 -10.48
C THR A 72 33.88 -24.59 -11.45
N GLN A 73 34.49 -24.06 -12.52
CA GLN A 73 35.13 -24.86 -13.58
C GLN A 73 34.19 -25.92 -14.19
N ALA A 74 32.89 -25.61 -14.23
CA ALA A 74 31.85 -26.47 -14.77
C ALA A 74 30.81 -25.65 -15.54
N LEU A 75 30.14 -26.29 -16.50
CA LEU A 75 28.97 -25.70 -17.15
C LEU A 75 27.75 -25.85 -16.25
N PRO A 76 26.90 -24.82 -16.15
CA PRO A 76 25.58 -24.99 -15.54
C PRO A 76 24.79 -26.10 -16.24
N ALA A 77 24.05 -26.92 -15.48
CA ALA A 77 23.27 -28.03 -16.03
C ALA A 77 22.27 -27.59 -17.13
N TRP A 78 21.72 -26.39 -17.00
CA TRP A 78 20.79 -25.84 -17.99
C TRP A 78 21.44 -25.47 -19.34
N CYS A 79 22.78 -25.45 -19.44
CA CYS A 79 23.46 -25.28 -20.73
C CYS A 79 23.21 -26.44 -21.71
N GLU A 80 22.74 -27.59 -21.22
CA GLU A 80 22.28 -28.72 -22.06
C GLU A 80 21.03 -28.36 -22.88
N ASN A 81 20.16 -27.47 -22.38
CA ASN A 81 18.93 -27.08 -23.05
C ASN A 81 18.55 -25.61 -22.78
N TRP A 82 19.17 -24.72 -23.54
CA TRP A 82 18.93 -23.27 -23.45
C TRP A 82 17.46 -22.89 -23.68
N ALA A 83 16.78 -23.54 -24.64
CA ALA A 83 15.39 -23.21 -24.96
C ALA A 83 14.45 -23.54 -23.78
N GLN A 84 14.65 -24.69 -23.13
CA GLN A 84 13.89 -25.07 -21.95
C GLN A 84 14.12 -24.11 -20.79
N GLU A 85 15.38 -23.74 -20.50
CA GLU A 85 15.70 -22.83 -19.41
C GLU A 85 15.15 -21.41 -19.66
N VAL A 86 15.28 -20.91 -20.89
CA VAL A 86 14.67 -19.63 -21.30
C VAL A 86 13.15 -19.67 -21.10
N ASN A 87 12.49 -20.74 -21.52
CA ASN A 87 11.06 -20.91 -21.32
C ASN A 87 10.67 -20.89 -19.83
N ILE A 88 11.42 -21.61 -18.97
CA ILE A 88 11.18 -21.65 -17.52
C ILE A 88 11.32 -20.26 -16.90
N ARG A 89 12.39 -19.53 -17.23
CA ARG A 89 12.66 -18.19 -16.70
C ARG A 89 11.62 -17.17 -17.18
N LEU A 90 11.30 -17.18 -18.48
CA LEU A 90 10.27 -16.30 -19.04
C LEU A 90 8.90 -16.61 -18.44
N ALA A 91 8.53 -17.88 -18.29
CA ALA A 91 7.27 -18.27 -17.66
C ALA A 91 7.22 -17.83 -16.18
N LYS A 92 8.33 -17.91 -15.45
CA LYS A 92 8.42 -17.45 -14.06
C LYS A 92 8.30 -15.94 -13.94
N GLU A 93 8.95 -15.18 -14.81
CA GLU A 93 8.88 -13.72 -14.84
C GLU A 93 7.55 -13.19 -15.39
N ALA A 94 6.88 -13.95 -16.26
CA ALA A 94 5.55 -13.60 -16.78
C ALA A 94 4.46 -13.75 -15.71
N GLN A 95 4.75 -14.40 -14.57
CA GLN A 95 3.81 -14.46 -13.46
C GLN A 95 3.63 -13.06 -12.87
N SER A 96 2.36 -12.63 -12.78
CA SER A 96 2.00 -11.41 -12.06
C SER A 96 2.55 -11.45 -10.63
N ALA A 97 3.11 -10.34 -10.17
CA ALA A 97 3.47 -10.17 -8.76
C ALA A 97 2.24 -10.29 -7.84
N LEU A 98 1.06 -9.94 -8.36
CA LEU A 98 -0.22 -10.08 -7.68
C LEU A 98 -0.92 -11.34 -8.18
N ARG A 99 -0.95 -12.38 -7.35
CA ARG A 99 -1.56 -13.67 -7.68
C ARG A 99 -2.79 -13.92 -6.80
N PRO A 100 -3.85 -14.53 -7.34
CA PRO A 100 -4.93 -15.03 -6.53
C PRO A 100 -4.42 -16.03 -5.49
N VAL A 101 -4.97 -15.98 -4.28
CA VAL A 101 -4.66 -16.91 -3.19
C VAL A 101 -5.94 -17.43 -2.56
N ILE A 102 -5.90 -18.63 -2.00
CA ILE A 102 -6.99 -19.19 -1.20
C ILE A 102 -6.76 -18.79 0.25
N ASN A 103 -7.65 -17.98 0.83
CA ASN A 103 -7.55 -17.54 2.21
C ASN A 103 -8.09 -18.61 3.18
N LEU A 104 -7.18 -19.33 3.84
CA LEU A 104 -7.50 -20.34 4.87
C LEU A 104 -7.33 -19.83 6.31
N THR A 105 -7.12 -18.53 6.51
CA THR A 105 -6.87 -17.96 7.85
C THR A 105 -8.14 -17.75 8.68
N GLY A 106 -9.32 -17.85 8.05
CA GLY A 106 -10.61 -17.49 8.67
C GLY A 106 -10.81 -15.97 8.86
N THR A 107 -9.85 -15.13 8.45
CA THR A 107 -9.96 -13.68 8.54
C THR A 107 -10.64 -13.12 7.29
N VAL A 108 -11.87 -12.59 7.45
CA VAL A 108 -12.66 -12.03 6.33
C VAL A 108 -12.00 -10.79 5.73
N LEU A 109 -11.69 -9.78 6.54
CA LEU A 109 -10.99 -8.57 6.10
C LEU A 109 -9.48 -8.70 6.31
N HIS A 110 -8.81 -9.47 5.47
CA HIS A 110 -7.38 -9.68 5.59
C HIS A 110 -6.59 -8.52 4.95
N THR A 111 -5.93 -7.69 5.76
CA THR A 111 -5.19 -6.50 5.28
C THR A 111 -4.14 -6.81 4.24
N ASN A 112 -3.36 -7.89 4.44
CA ASN A 112 -2.30 -8.29 3.50
C ASN A 112 -2.83 -8.96 2.22
N LEU A 113 -4.07 -9.48 2.21
CA LEU A 113 -4.66 -10.18 1.06
C LEU A 113 -5.68 -9.33 0.30
N GLY A 114 -5.68 -8.00 0.51
CA GLY A 114 -6.52 -7.09 -0.27
C GLY A 114 -7.89 -6.77 0.35
N ARG A 115 -8.13 -7.06 1.63
CA ARG A 115 -9.36 -6.72 2.36
C ARG A 115 -10.61 -7.37 1.75
N ALA A 116 -11.66 -6.59 1.50
CA ALA A 116 -12.97 -7.08 1.08
C ALA A 116 -12.93 -7.53 -0.39
N GLN A 117 -13.38 -8.76 -0.64
CA GLN A 117 -13.66 -9.22 -1.99
C GLN A 117 -14.86 -8.44 -2.55
N GLN A 118 -14.78 -8.10 -3.84
CA GLN A 118 -15.85 -7.40 -4.54
C GLN A 118 -16.89 -8.41 -5.01
N ALA A 119 -18.16 -7.99 -5.05
CA ALA A 119 -19.21 -8.77 -5.70
C ALA A 119 -19.00 -8.76 -7.22
N GLU A 120 -19.46 -9.80 -7.92
CA GLU A 120 -19.32 -9.91 -9.38
C GLU A 120 -19.94 -8.70 -10.10
N GLU A 121 -21.06 -8.18 -9.60
CA GLU A 121 -21.72 -7.00 -10.16
C GLU A 121 -20.82 -5.74 -10.08
N ALA A 122 -20.01 -5.62 -9.03
CA ALA A 122 -19.07 -4.51 -8.89
C ALA A 122 -17.86 -4.69 -9.83
N ILE A 123 -17.39 -5.93 -10.01
CA ILE A 123 -16.30 -6.26 -10.95
C ILE A 123 -16.74 -5.97 -12.39
N ASP A 124 -17.97 -6.36 -12.75
CA ASP A 124 -18.55 -6.12 -14.06
C ASP A 124 -18.70 -4.62 -14.33
N ALA A 125 -19.20 -3.84 -13.36
CA ALA A 125 -19.33 -2.39 -13.49
C ALA A 125 -17.98 -1.70 -13.71
N VAL A 126 -16.94 -2.07 -12.95
CA VAL A 126 -15.58 -1.54 -13.15
C VAL A 126 -15.04 -1.94 -14.51
N THR A 127 -15.22 -3.20 -14.91
CA THR A 127 -14.79 -3.72 -16.21
C THR A 127 -15.44 -2.94 -17.35
N GLN A 128 -16.73 -2.66 -17.27
CA GLN A 128 -17.44 -1.84 -18.25
C GLN A 128 -16.89 -0.41 -18.31
N ALA A 129 -16.67 0.22 -17.16
CA ALA A 129 -16.12 1.58 -17.07
C ALA A 129 -14.68 1.68 -17.62
N MET A 130 -13.89 0.61 -17.52
CA MET A 130 -12.52 0.58 -18.07
C MET A 130 -12.46 0.27 -19.57
N ARG A 131 -13.51 -0.34 -20.14
CA ARG A 131 -13.52 -0.79 -21.55
C ARG A 131 -13.89 0.31 -22.54
N ALA A 132 -14.60 1.34 -22.11
CA ALA A 132 -15.08 2.41 -22.99
C ALA A 132 -14.94 3.79 -22.33
N PRO A 133 -14.87 4.88 -23.10
CA PRO A 133 -15.05 6.21 -22.56
C PRO A 133 -16.39 6.30 -21.82
N VAL A 134 -16.37 6.84 -20.61
CA VAL A 134 -17.57 7.05 -19.79
C VAL A 134 -17.73 8.53 -19.46
N THR A 135 -18.92 8.93 -19.03
CA THR A 135 -19.26 10.28 -18.57
C THR A 135 -18.66 10.54 -17.18
N LEU A 136 -17.35 10.34 -17.04
CA LEU A 136 -16.64 10.46 -15.76
C LEU A 136 -16.67 11.90 -15.25
N GLU A 137 -16.39 12.88 -16.11
CA GLU A 137 -16.48 14.31 -15.78
C GLU A 137 -17.28 15.05 -16.85
N TYR A 138 -18.32 14.39 -17.38
CA TYR A 138 -19.14 14.95 -18.45
C TYR A 138 -20.62 14.88 -18.06
N ASP A 139 -21.28 16.04 -18.08
CA ASP A 139 -22.71 16.15 -17.85
C ASP A 139 -23.45 16.10 -19.20
N LEU A 140 -24.37 15.16 -19.33
CA LEU A 140 -25.18 14.98 -20.54
C LEU A 140 -26.29 16.02 -20.66
N ASP A 141 -26.82 16.52 -19.54
CA ASP A 141 -27.91 17.48 -19.54
C ASP A 141 -27.38 18.88 -19.86
N GLY A 142 -26.28 19.28 -19.23
CA GLY A 142 -25.59 20.55 -19.48
C GLY A 142 -24.62 20.54 -20.66
N ALA A 143 -24.37 19.38 -21.29
CA ALA A 143 -23.38 19.17 -22.36
C ALA A 143 -21.98 19.75 -22.04
N GLY A 144 -21.54 19.62 -20.78
CA GLY A 144 -20.37 20.32 -20.25
C GLY A 144 -19.57 19.50 -19.25
N ARG A 145 -18.60 20.14 -18.60
CA ARG A 145 -17.80 19.48 -17.56
C ARG A 145 -18.67 19.22 -16.33
N GLY A 146 -18.75 17.95 -15.93
CA GLY A 146 -19.44 17.49 -14.72
C GLY A 146 -18.48 17.12 -13.59
N HIS A 147 -19.04 16.80 -12.43
CA HIS A 147 -18.30 16.29 -11.26
C HIS A 147 -18.43 14.77 -11.16
N ARG A 148 -17.29 14.07 -11.21
CA ARG A 148 -17.21 12.60 -11.15
C ARG A 148 -17.89 11.96 -9.95
N ASP A 149 -17.89 12.65 -8.81
CA ASP A 149 -18.34 12.08 -7.55
C ASP A 149 -19.82 12.33 -7.28
N ARG A 150 -20.49 13.17 -8.09
CA ARG A 150 -21.85 13.67 -7.77
C ARG A 150 -22.87 12.54 -7.63
N ALA A 151 -22.90 11.63 -8.60
CA ALA A 151 -23.82 10.49 -8.58
C ALA A 151 -23.60 9.58 -7.35
N LEU A 152 -22.36 9.42 -6.91
CA LEU A 152 -22.01 8.65 -5.73
C LEU A 152 -22.34 9.41 -4.43
N ALA A 153 -22.11 10.71 -4.40
CA ALA A 153 -22.47 11.56 -3.27
C ALA A 153 -23.98 11.51 -3.00
N ASP A 154 -24.81 11.64 -4.05
CA ASP A 154 -26.28 11.57 -3.93
C ASP A 154 -26.75 10.18 -3.43
N LEU A 155 -26.04 9.09 -3.78
CA LEU A 155 -26.29 7.75 -3.22
C LEU A 155 -25.91 7.66 -1.74
N LEU A 156 -24.75 8.19 -1.36
CA LEU A 156 -24.28 8.19 0.03
C LEU A 156 -25.20 9.02 0.93
N CYS A 157 -25.63 10.21 0.48
CA CYS A 157 -26.60 11.04 1.19
C CYS A 157 -27.92 10.29 1.43
N ARG A 158 -28.43 9.54 0.43
CA ARG A 158 -29.65 8.74 0.59
C ARG A 158 -29.52 7.62 1.62
N ILE A 159 -28.37 6.95 1.69
CA ILE A 159 -28.15 5.82 2.62
C ILE A 159 -27.86 6.31 4.04
N THR A 160 -27.19 7.46 4.17
CA THR A 160 -26.72 7.98 5.46
C THR A 160 -27.65 9.03 6.08
N GLY A 161 -28.47 9.71 5.27
CA GLY A 161 -29.23 10.89 5.67
C GLY A 161 -28.38 12.16 5.80
N ALA A 162 -27.11 12.13 5.37
CA ALA A 162 -26.24 13.31 5.40
C ALA A 162 -26.65 14.36 4.36
N GLU A 163 -26.40 15.63 4.66
CA GLU A 163 -26.71 16.77 3.79
C GLU A 163 -25.86 16.76 2.50
N ASP A 164 -24.62 16.29 2.59
CA ASP A 164 -23.70 16.16 1.45
C ASP A 164 -22.69 15.03 1.73
N ALA A 165 -21.97 14.58 0.69
CA ALA A 165 -20.96 13.54 0.79
C ALA A 165 -19.78 13.80 -0.14
N CYS A 166 -18.56 13.59 0.37
CA CYS A 166 -17.32 13.70 -0.38
C CYS A 166 -16.59 12.36 -0.37
N ILE A 167 -16.18 11.89 -1.55
CA ILE A 167 -15.43 10.66 -1.73
C ILE A 167 -13.99 11.02 -2.06
N VAL A 168 -13.07 10.38 -1.36
CA VAL A 168 -11.64 10.56 -1.55
C VAL A 168 -10.97 9.19 -1.62
N ASN A 169 -9.70 9.16 -2.01
CA ASN A 169 -8.94 7.94 -2.26
C ASN A 169 -9.08 6.88 -1.15
N ASN A 170 -8.97 7.28 0.12
CA ASN A 170 -9.16 6.38 1.26
C ASN A 170 -9.47 7.18 2.53
N ASN A 171 -9.78 6.47 3.62
CA ASN A 171 -10.08 7.11 4.89
C ASN A 171 -8.91 7.92 5.49
N ALA A 172 -7.65 7.56 5.20
CA ALA A 172 -6.50 8.35 5.67
C ALA A 172 -6.48 9.75 5.03
N ALA A 173 -6.76 9.82 3.72
CA ALA A 173 -6.95 11.08 3.02
C ALA A 173 -8.17 11.85 3.54
N ALA A 174 -9.26 11.15 3.88
CA ALA A 174 -10.45 11.79 4.45
C ALA A 174 -10.15 12.47 5.79
N VAL A 175 -9.43 11.79 6.69
CA VAL A 175 -8.97 12.38 7.96
C VAL A 175 -8.11 13.60 7.72
N LEU A 176 -7.10 13.48 6.86
CA LEU A 176 -6.18 14.58 6.55
C LEU A 176 -6.92 15.80 6.00
N LEU A 177 -7.78 15.61 4.99
CA LEU A 177 -8.53 16.68 4.35
C LEU A 177 -9.53 17.34 5.29
N MET A 178 -10.23 16.54 6.10
CA MET A 178 -11.18 17.06 7.10
C MET A 178 -10.45 17.94 8.12
N LEU A 179 -9.34 17.47 8.67
CA LEU A 179 -8.53 18.23 9.65
C LEU A 179 -7.98 19.51 9.02
N ALA A 180 -7.41 19.42 7.82
CA ALA A 180 -6.85 20.59 7.12
C ALA A 180 -7.92 21.62 6.75
N ALA A 181 -9.15 21.19 6.45
CA ALA A 181 -10.24 22.10 6.11
C ALA A 181 -10.90 22.74 7.34
N THR A 182 -10.97 22.03 8.47
CA THR A 182 -11.78 22.45 9.63
C THR A 182 -10.97 22.98 10.81
N ALA A 183 -9.71 22.56 10.96
CA ALA A 183 -8.90 22.83 12.15
C ALA A 183 -7.43 23.16 11.84
N ASN A 184 -7.09 23.56 10.62
CA ASN A 184 -5.73 24.02 10.30
C ASN A 184 -5.34 25.22 11.18
N GLY A 185 -4.17 25.12 11.82
CA GLY A 185 -3.66 26.10 12.78
C GLY A 185 -4.33 26.07 14.15
N LYS A 186 -5.29 25.17 14.39
CA LYS A 186 -6.07 25.06 15.64
C LYS A 186 -5.79 23.74 16.38
N GLU A 187 -6.24 23.69 17.63
CA GLU A 187 -6.21 22.49 18.46
C GLU A 187 -7.32 21.52 18.12
N VAL A 188 -6.97 20.23 18.05
CA VAL A 188 -7.92 19.13 17.89
C VAL A 188 -7.89 18.27 19.14
N VAL A 189 -9.02 18.25 19.84
CA VAL A 189 -9.16 17.54 21.12
C VAL A 189 -9.54 16.09 20.84
N VAL A 190 -8.75 15.14 21.33
CA VAL A 190 -8.96 13.69 21.13
C VAL A 190 -8.56 12.92 22.38
N SER A 191 -9.24 11.80 22.66
CA SER A 191 -8.83 10.91 23.75
C SER A 191 -7.44 10.33 23.51
N ARG A 192 -6.62 10.26 24.58
CA ARG A 192 -5.34 9.55 24.56
C ARG A 192 -5.48 8.06 24.19
N GLY A 193 -6.59 7.43 24.57
CA GLY A 193 -6.89 6.02 24.24
C GLY A 193 -7.19 5.77 22.75
N GLU A 194 -7.31 6.84 21.97
CA GLU A 194 -7.73 6.83 20.57
C GLU A 194 -6.61 7.23 19.60
N LEU A 195 -5.39 7.45 20.12
CA LEU A 195 -4.19 7.71 19.33
C LEU A 195 -3.66 6.40 18.73
N VAL A 196 -4.37 5.94 17.69
CA VAL A 196 -4.12 4.64 17.06
C VAL A 196 -3.04 4.69 15.99
N GLU A 197 -2.37 3.54 15.84
CA GLU A 197 -1.59 3.19 14.65
C GLU A 197 -2.32 2.07 13.89
N ILE A 198 -2.64 2.32 12.62
CA ILE A 198 -3.34 1.36 11.76
C ILE A 198 -2.46 0.99 10.57
N GLY A 199 -2.26 -0.31 10.37
CA GLY A 199 -1.30 -0.81 9.37
C GLY A 199 0.13 -0.59 9.86
N GLY A 200 1.01 -0.07 9.01
CA GLY A 200 2.41 0.19 9.35
C GLY A 200 2.89 1.63 9.20
N ALA A 201 2.00 2.57 8.82
CA ALA A 201 2.40 3.95 8.55
C ALA A 201 1.32 5.02 8.86
N PHE A 202 0.10 4.62 9.23
CA PHE A 202 -0.96 5.59 9.53
C PHE A 202 -1.09 5.79 11.03
N ARG A 203 -0.64 6.96 11.50
CA ARG A 203 -0.69 7.39 12.91
C ARG A 203 -1.48 8.68 13.02
N ILE A 204 -2.49 8.71 13.88
CA ILE A 204 -3.34 9.90 14.08
C ILE A 204 -2.50 11.16 14.41
N PRO A 205 -1.51 11.12 15.32
CA PRO A 205 -0.67 12.29 15.62
C PRO A 205 0.10 12.84 14.40
N ASP A 206 0.60 11.96 13.54
CA ASP A 206 1.38 12.37 12.37
C ASP A 206 0.50 12.99 11.30
N VAL A 207 -0.73 12.46 11.12
CA VAL A 207 -1.73 13.01 10.20
C VAL A 207 -2.20 14.38 10.66
N MET A 208 -2.43 14.56 11.97
CA MET A 208 -2.79 15.87 12.54
C MET A 208 -1.69 16.90 12.29
N ARG A 209 -0.43 16.52 12.53
CA ARG A 209 0.72 17.40 12.24
C ARG A 209 0.78 17.78 10.77
N GLN A 210 0.56 16.82 9.87
CA GLN A 210 0.55 17.06 8.42
C GLN A 210 -0.63 17.94 7.98
N ALA A 211 -1.77 17.85 8.67
CA ALA A 211 -2.93 18.71 8.46
C ALA A 211 -2.74 20.15 8.96
N GLY A 212 -1.64 20.44 9.67
CA GLY A 212 -1.41 21.72 10.32
C GLY A 212 -2.16 21.90 11.63
N CYS A 213 -2.65 20.81 12.24
CA CYS A 213 -3.38 20.83 13.51
C CYS A 213 -2.45 20.58 14.70
N THR A 214 -2.80 21.15 15.85
CA THR A 214 -2.15 20.86 17.13
C THR A 214 -2.93 19.77 17.86
N LEU A 215 -2.28 18.66 18.19
CA LEU A 215 -2.88 17.59 18.98
C LEU A 215 -3.08 18.05 20.44
N HIS A 216 -4.32 18.04 20.92
CA HIS A 216 -4.67 18.22 22.33
C HIS A 216 -5.28 16.93 22.88
N GLU A 217 -4.44 16.10 23.50
CA GLU A 217 -4.88 14.82 24.04
C GLU A 217 -5.52 14.93 25.44
N VAL A 218 -6.62 14.23 25.66
CA VAL A 218 -7.37 14.24 26.93
C VAL A 218 -7.58 12.85 27.52
N GLY A 219 -7.86 12.81 28.82
CA GLY A 219 -8.08 11.56 29.56
C GLY A 219 -6.82 10.68 29.64
N THR A 220 -7.03 9.40 29.92
CA THR A 220 -5.99 8.37 29.97
C THR A 220 -6.23 7.30 28.90
N THR A 221 -5.25 6.42 28.69
CA THR A 221 -5.31 5.33 27.71
C THR A 221 -6.57 4.47 27.83
N ASN A 222 -6.97 4.14 29.06
CA ASN A 222 -8.09 3.26 29.33
C ASN A 222 -9.39 4.02 29.63
N ARG A 223 -9.32 5.26 30.14
CA ARG A 223 -10.50 5.99 30.63
C ARG A 223 -10.49 7.43 30.15
N THR A 224 -11.55 7.81 29.46
CA THR A 224 -11.85 9.19 29.08
C THR A 224 -13.27 9.52 29.48
N HIS A 225 -13.46 10.70 30.04
CA HIS A 225 -14.74 11.20 30.53
C HIS A 225 -15.12 12.49 29.80
N ALA A 226 -16.41 12.80 29.74
CA ALA A 226 -16.93 14.00 29.10
C ALA A 226 -16.38 15.32 29.69
N LYS A 227 -16.04 15.31 30.99
CA LYS A 227 -15.37 16.45 31.64
C LYS A 227 -13.98 16.72 31.08
N ASP A 228 -13.27 15.68 30.61
CA ASP A 228 -11.90 15.82 30.10
C ASP A 228 -11.92 16.59 28.77
N TYR A 229 -12.92 16.32 27.92
CA TYR A 229 -13.17 17.11 26.71
C TYR A 229 -13.56 18.55 27.03
N ARG A 230 -14.53 18.77 27.95
CA ARG A 230 -14.97 20.13 28.32
C ARG A 230 -13.85 21.00 28.88
N GLN A 231 -12.96 20.43 29.69
CA GLN A 231 -11.84 21.16 30.29
C GLN A 231 -10.74 21.51 29.30
N ALA A 232 -10.63 20.79 28.19
CA ALA A 232 -9.62 21.04 27.16
C ALA A 232 -10.02 22.14 26.17
N VAL A 233 -11.32 22.39 25.99
CA VAL A 233 -11.83 23.40 25.07
C VAL A 233 -11.38 24.80 25.50
N ASN A 234 -10.80 25.53 24.55
CA ASN A 234 -10.30 26.88 24.69
C ASN A 234 -10.47 27.67 23.36
N GLU A 235 -10.07 28.93 23.34
CA GLU A 235 -10.19 29.83 22.18
C GLU A 235 -9.51 29.32 20.89
N ASN A 236 -8.48 28.47 21.04
CA ASN A 236 -7.73 27.87 19.94
C ASN A 236 -8.30 26.50 19.51
N THR A 237 -9.36 26.00 20.15
CA THR A 237 -9.96 24.71 19.79
C THR A 237 -10.70 24.81 18.44
N GLY A 238 -10.37 23.91 17.51
CA GLY A 238 -10.97 23.84 16.18
C GLY A 238 -11.91 22.66 15.99
N LEU A 239 -11.68 21.54 16.69
CA LEU A 239 -12.44 20.31 16.48
C LEU A 239 -12.41 19.40 17.71
N LEU A 240 -13.53 18.75 18.01
CA LEU A 240 -13.58 17.58 18.88
C LEU A 240 -13.57 16.32 18.01
N MET A 241 -12.56 15.46 18.18
CA MET A 241 -12.38 14.28 17.35
C MET A 241 -12.56 13.00 18.17
N LYS A 242 -13.35 12.08 17.63
CA LYS A 242 -13.47 10.70 18.09
C LYS A 242 -12.84 9.77 17.06
N VAL A 243 -11.96 8.88 17.48
CA VAL A 243 -11.40 7.81 16.63
C VAL A 243 -11.90 6.45 17.14
N HIS A 244 -12.32 5.61 16.22
CA HIS A 244 -12.68 4.22 16.51
C HIS A 244 -11.44 3.33 16.50
N THR A 245 -11.24 2.53 17.56
CA THR A 245 -10.14 1.58 17.67
C THR A 245 -10.44 0.32 16.84
N SER A 246 -10.14 0.35 15.54
CA SER A 246 -10.58 -0.70 14.61
C SER A 246 -9.80 -2.02 14.67
N ASN A 247 -8.55 -1.99 15.10
CA ASN A 247 -7.61 -3.12 15.06
C ASN A 247 -7.22 -3.66 16.44
N TYR A 248 -7.71 -3.04 17.52
CA TYR A 248 -7.51 -3.54 18.89
C TYR A 248 -8.69 -3.15 19.79
N SER A 249 -8.79 -3.83 20.93
CA SER A 249 -9.72 -3.49 22.01
C SER A 249 -8.97 -3.48 23.34
N ILE A 250 -9.31 -2.54 24.21
CA ILE A 250 -8.82 -2.51 25.60
C ILE A 250 -9.89 -3.16 26.48
N GLU A 251 -9.50 -4.18 27.25
CA GLU A 251 -10.39 -4.88 28.18
C GLU A 251 -10.05 -4.53 29.64
N GLY A 252 -11.03 -4.69 30.54
CA GLY A 252 -10.90 -4.37 31.97
C GLY A 252 -11.54 -3.03 32.36
N PHE A 253 -10.82 -2.21 33.12
CA PHE A 253 -11.33 -0.92 33.61
C PHE A 253 -11.23 0.16 32.53
N THR A 254 -12.20 0.15 31.61
CA THR A 254 -12.26 1.11 30.51
C THR A 254 -13.46 2.06 30.60
N LYS A 255 -13.32 3.25 30.02
CA LYS A 255 -14.41 4.20 29.81
C LYS A 255 -14.13 5.06 28.59
N ALA A 256 -15.12 5.18 27.72
CA ALA A 256 -15.10 6.08 26.57
C ALA A 256 -16.32 7.00 26.61
N VAL A 257 -16.18 8.18 26.01
CA VAL A 257 -17.30 9.10 25.74
C VAL A 257 -17.96 8.64 24.45
N ASP A 258 -19.28 8.51 24.45
CA ASP A 258 -20.01 8.11 23.25
C ASP A 258 -20.09 9.26 22.23
N GLU A 259 -20.35 8.90 20.97
CA GLU A 259 -20.44 9.88 19.89
C GLU A 259 -21.53 10.94 20.16
N ALA A 260 -22.71 10.55 20.64
CA ALA A 260 -23.82 11.50 20.84
C ALA A 260 -23.52 12.54 21.94
N GLU A 261 -22.85 12.12 23.01
CA GLU A 261 -22.40 12.97 24.10
C GLU A 261 -21.32 13.94 23.60
N LEU A 262 -20.36 13.48 22.81
CA LEU A 262 -19.34 14.37 22.22
C LEU A 262 -19.97 15.39 21.26
N ALA A 263 -21.00 14.98 20.52
CA ALA A 263 -21.77 15.86 19.65
C ALA A 263 -22.47 16.98 20.44
N ALA A 264 -23.09 16.61 21.56
CA ALA A 264 -23.74 17.57 22.46
C ALA A 264 -22.72 18.56 23.05
N ILE A 265 -21.50 18.11 23.38
CA ILE A 265 -20.41 19.00 23.84
C ILE A 265 -20.04 20.01 22.76
N GLY A 266 -19.84 19.56 21.52
CA GLY A 266 -19.49 20.45 20.41
C GLY A 266 -20.55 21.52 20.19
N LEU A 267 -21.83 21.14 20.26
CA LEU A 267 -22.94 22.07 20.15
C LEU A 267 -23.01 23.07 21.32
N GLU A 268 -22.80 22.60 22.55
CA GLU A 268 -22.82 23.41 23.76
C GLU A 268 -21.71 24.49 23.75
N LEU A 269 -20.54 24.16 23.19
CA LEU A 269 -19.33 24.99 23.21
C LEU A 269 -19.03 25.70 21.88
N ASP A 270 -19.95 25.63 20.91
CA ASP A 270 -19.79 26.18 19.55
C ASP A 270 -18.50 25.72 18.84
N ILE A 271 -18.10 24.47 19.09
CA ILE A 271 -16.98 23.80 18.42
C ILE A 271 -17.55 22.83 17.38
N PRO A 272 -17.02 22.82 16.15
CA PRO A 272 -17.32 21.78 15.17
C PRO A 272 -17.22 20.37 15.82
N GLY A 273 -18.34 19.65 15.82
CA GLY A 273 -18.48 18.39 16.55
C GLY A 273 -19.93 17.91 16.73
N GLY A 274 -20.93 18.79 16.63
CA GLY A 274 -22.34 18.47 16.90
C GLY A 274 -23.33 18.86 15.80
N GLY A 275 -24.16 17.91 15.36
CA GLY A 275 -25.20 18.13 14.35
C GLY A 275 -26.22 19.22 14.75
N GLY A 276 -26.71 19.96 13.74
CA GLY A 276 -27.93 20.77 13.84
C GLY A 276 -27.83 22.29 13.64
N SER A 277 -27.69 22.75 12.40
CA SER A 277 -27.94 24.12 11.87
C SER A 277 -26.79 25.14 11.86
N GLY A 278 -26.45 25.62 10.65
CA GLY A 278 -25.67 26.84 10.42
C GLY A 278 -24.68 26.70 9.28
N GLN A 279 -23.60 25.97 9.52
CA GLN A 279 -22.55 25.54 8.59
C GLN A 279 -21.78 24.46 9.37
N ARG A 280 -22.19 23.19 9.28
CA ARG A 280 -21.76 22.15 10.23
C ARG A 280 -21.19 20.94 9.51
N PHE A 281 -19.87 20.83 9.49
CA PHE A 281 -19.20 19.56 9.20
C PHE A 281 -19.47 18.60 10.37
N ALA A 282 -20.44 17.71 10.22
CA ALA A 282 -20.54 16.50 11.05
C ALA A 282 -19.53 15.47 10.52
N GLY A 283 -18.24 15.75 10.66
CA GLY A 283 -17.16 14.86 10.28
C GLY A 283 -17.01 13.71 11.27
N TRP A 284 -17.99 12.79 11.31
CA TRP A 284 -17.83 11.53 12.03
C TRP A 284 -16.87 10.63 11.26
N ILE A 285 -15.62 10.55 11.71
CA ILE A 285 -14.71 9.54 11.21
C ILE A 285 -14.79 8.34 12.15
N SER A 286 -15.78 7.48 11.91
CA SER A 286 -15.60 6.08 12.25
C SER A 286 -14.52 5.54 11.32
N VAL A 287 -13.27 5.55 11.77
CA VAL A 287 -12.21 4.73 11.16
C VAL A 287 -12.59 3.27 11.45
N SER A 288 -13.56 2.75 10.71
CA SER A 288 -13.97 1.35 10.79
C SER A 288 -13.56 0.68 9.50
N THR A 289 -12.48 -0.12 9.57
CA THR A 289 -12.39 -1.28 8.68
C THR A 289 -13.54 -2.21 9.05
N ALA A 290 -14.63 -2.13 8.28
CA ALA A 290 -15.91 -2.76 8.55
C ALA A 290 -15.80 -4.23 9.00
N CYS A 291 -15.85 -4.48 10.30
CA CYS A 291 -16.24 -5.79 10.83
C CYS A 291 -17.08 -5.57 12.09
N ARG A 292 -18.35 -5.19 11.90
CA ARG A 292 -19.34 -5.33 12.98
C ARG A 292 -19.57 -6.82 13.19
N LYS A 293 -18.95 -7.38 14.23
CA LYS A 293 -19.07 -8.79 14.63
C LYS A 293 -20.45 -9.22 15.14
N ASN A 294 -21.46 -8.34 15.13
CA ASN A 294 -22.78 -8.63 15.71
C ASN A 294 -23.93 -8.42 14.72
N ARG A 295 -24.04 -9.28 13.70
CA ARG A 295 -25.33 -9.57 13.04
C ARG A 295 -25.40 -10.88 12.23
N CYS A 296 -24.57 -11.88 12.54
CA CYS A 296 -24.81 -13.26 12.11
C CYS A 296 -25.09 -14.14 13.34
N ARG A 297 -26.29 -13.97 13.91
CA ARG A 297 -26.95 -15.03 14.67
C ARG A 297 -28.30 -15.28 14.01
N SER A 298 -28.44 -16.50 13.49
CA SER A 298 -29.67 -17.22 13.16
C SER A 298 -30.70 -16.53 12.26
N SER A 299 -30.74 -16.95 11.01
CA SER A 299 -31.88 -17.69 10.43
C SER A 299 -31.33 -18.69 9.42
#